data_AF-A0ABD3MFE4-F1
#
_entry.id   AF-A0ABD3MFE4-F1
#
_cell.length_a   1.000
_cell.length_b   1.000
_cell.length_c   1.000
_cell.angle_alpha   90.00
_cell.angle_beta   90.00
_cell.angle_gamma   90.00
#
_symmetry.space_group_name_H-M   'P 1'
#
loop_
_entity.id
_entity.type
_entity.pdbx_description
1 polymer ?
#
loop_
_entity_poly.entity_id
_entity_poly.type
_entity_poly.pdbx_seq_one_letter_code
_entity_poly.pdbx_strand_id
1 'polypeptide(L)'
;MICRRGGSSGVGKFSPEPEGIMPHSSSNIRLLPTPTHHPYCAKMMLSTSTTYPSLTEEETSLIDRLATDILSRDDAAAVGSDENSAMMKRISLSKAITLVESISPRKRLMADMLLRKLKKSESEMNSTVSTFRMGIAGPPGVGKSSFVEAFGTYILGLRAEENRCIGSSRTFQPEKLAVLCIDPSSHVTGGSILGDKTRMSNLSHHPNAYVRPSPSSGTLGGLGSYTYDAASLCELAGYQLTLIETVGVGQSEVELAECCDLFLLILAPGGGDELQGYKKGIVEVADVLVVNKADGETQAIARKTANDYKSALGLLRKPAIWWDGTSTPPVLLVSAKAGTGMKELWDTITKYQQYAESSGLLQKKRRQQNRYWMWKYLQGHVLETAMSDERVKRKKDEIEQSLDSGLVAPRVAAAELWRSIVGEANKDKQL
;
A
#
# COMPACT_ATOMS: atom_id res chain seq x y z
N MET A 1 -39.75 -56.74 -35.70
CA MET A 1 -39.87 -56.52 -37.17
C MET A 1 -38.74 -55.57 -37.56
N ILE A 2 -37.57 -56.03 -38.03
CA ILE A 2 -37.20 -56.32 -39.45
C ILE A 2 -37.50 -55.08 -40.32
N CYS A 3 -36.56 -54.33 -40.94
CA CYS A 3 -35.44 -54.64 -41.86
C CYS A 3 -34.49 -53.39 -41.91
N ARG A 4 -33.15 -53.40 -41.80
CA ARG A 4 -32.02 -53.83 -42.68
C ARG A 4 -32.02 -53.39 -44.16
N ARG A 5 -31.05 -52.52 -44.51
CA ARG A 5 -30.01 -52.57 -45.61
C ARG A 5 -29.48 -51.12 -45.80
N GLY A 6 -28.21 -50.76 -45.87
CA GLY A 6 -26.95 -51.46 -46.17
C GLY A 6 -26.33 -50.84 -47.43
N GLY A 7 -25.15 -50.20 -47.34
CA GLY A 7 -24.38 -49.74 -48.51
C GLY A 7 -23.34 -48.66 -48.20
N SER A 8 -22.06 -49.04 -48.31
CA SER A 8 -20.84 -48.33 -47.89
C SER A 8 -20.01 -47.80 -49.07
N SER A 9 -19.41 -46.61 -48.91
CA SER A 9 -18.11 -46.16 -49.47
C SER A 9 -17.91 -44.73 -48.95
N GLY A 10 -16.82 -44.27 -48.30
CA GLY A 10 -15.43 -44.65 -48.35
C GLY A 10 -14.63 -43.34 -48.51
N VAL A 11 -13.79 -43.04 -47.51
CA VAL A 11 -12.68 -42.06 -47.49
C VAL A 11 -12.99 -40.60 -47.12
N GLY A 12 -12.37 -40.12 -46.03
CA GLY A 12 -12.15 -38.70 -45.75
C GLY A 12 -12.20 -38.33 -44.27
N LYS A 13 -11.11 -38.54 -43.52
CA LYS A 13 -10.92 -37.93 -42.18
C LYS A 13 -10.92 -36.40 -42.32
N PHE A 14 -11.82 -35.69 -41.63
CA PHE A 14 -11.58 -34.30 -41.20
C PHE A 14 -12.48 -33.99 -39.99
N SER A 15 -11.85 -33.63 -38.87
CA SER A 15 -12.48 -33.11 -37.65
C SER A 15 -12.99 -31.69 -37.90
N PRO A 16 -14.19 -31.30 -37.45
CA PRO A 16 -14.56 -29.89 -37.35
C PRO A 16 -14.42 -29.40 -35.91
N GLU A 17 -13.47 -28.49 -35.69
CA GLU A 17 -13.51 -27.49 -34.62
C GLU A 17 -14.68 -26.52 -34.87
N PRO A 18 -15.37 -26.00 -33.84
CA PRO A 18 -16.20 -24.82 -34.00
C PRO A 18 -15.42 -23.55 -33.63
N GLU A 19 -15.08 -22.82 -34.69
CA GLU A 19 -15.20 -21.37 -34.84
C GLU A 19 -14.53 -20.44 -33.81
N GLY A 20 -13.34 -19.98 -34.21
CA GLY A 20 -12.73 -18.76 -33.69
C GLY A 20 -13.45 -17.50 -34.19
N ILE A 21 -13.89 -16.68 -33.23
CA ILE A 21 -14.28 -15.30 -33.47
C ILE A 21 -13.03 -14.42 -33.35
N MET A 22 -12.52 -13.98 -34.50
CA MET A 22 -11.51 -12.92 -34.61
C MET A 22 -12.08 -11.57 -34.13
N PRO A 23 -11.25 -10.69 -33.53
CA PRO A 23 -11.68 -9.40 -33.04
C PRO A 23 -11.85 -8.39 -34.18
N HIS A 24 -13.02 -7.76 -34.24
CA HIS A 24 -13.31 -6.68 -35.16
C HIS A 24 -12.60 -5.37 -34.78
N SER A 25 -11.86 -4.85 -35.76
CA SER A 25 -11.69 -3.44 -36.13
C SER A 25 -11.32 -2.42 -35.04
N SER A 26 -10.03 -2.08 -35.04
CA SER A 26 -9.49 -0.71 -35.03
C SER A 26 -10.52 0.43 -35.09
N SER A 27 -10.88 0.96 -33.92
CA SER A 27 -11.47 2.29 -33.83
C SER A 27 -10.37 3.34 -34.06
N ASN A 28 -10.38 3.90 -35.28
CA ASN A 28 -9.65 5.11 -35.66
C ASN A 28 -9.91 6.24 -34.66
N ILE A 29 -8.97 6.49 -33.75
CA ILE A 29 -8.87 7.77 -33.06
C ILE A 29 -8.37 8.77 -34.10
N ARG A 30 -9.30 9.54 -34.67
CA ARG A 30 -8.95 10.77 -35.40
C ARG A 30 -8.20 11.66 -34.41
N LEU A 31 -6.89 11.76 -34.59
CA LEU A 31 -6.07 12.82 -34.02
C LEU A 31 -6.70 14.15 -34.45
N LEU A 32 -7.29 14.86 -33.49
CA LEU A 32 -7.68 16.25 -33.71
C LEU A 32 -6.41 17.03 -34.10
N PRO A 33 -6.51 17.96 -35.07
CA PRO A 33 -5.36 18.76 -35.46
C PRO A 33 -4.80 19.48 -34.24
N THR A 34 -3.48 19.41 -34.09
CA THR A 34 -2.72 20.15 -33.10
C THR A 34 -3.11 21.63 -33.17
N PRO A 35 -3.55 22.27 -32.07
CA PRO A 35 -3.68 23.72 -32.08
C PRO A 35 -2.28 24.29 -32.22
N THR A 36 -2.02 24.88 -33.39
CA THR A 36 -0.88 25.71 -33.68
C THR A 36 -0.71 26.78 -32.60
N HIS A 37 0.46 26.78 -31.97
CA HIS A 37 1.08 27.89 -31.22
C HIS A 37 0.18 28.76 -30.33
N HIS A 38 0.00 28.37 -29.07
CA HIS A 38 -0.35 29.32 -28.01
C HIS A 38 0.89 29.60 -27.14
N PRO A 39 1.39 30.86 -27.08
CA PRO A 39 2.64 31.21 -26.39
C PRO A 39 2.59 31.13 -24.84
N TYR A 40 1.53 30.55 -24.26
CA TYR A 40 1.33 30.50 -22.80
C TYR A 40 1.37 29.10 -22.18
N CYS A 41 1.16 28.02 -22.94
CA CYS A 41 1.54 26.68 -22.46
C CYS A 41 3.07 26.54 -22.27
N ALA A 42 3.85 27.32 -23.03
CA ALA A 42 5.30 27.43 -22.86
C ALA A 42 5.70 28.19 -21.56
N LYS A 43 4.87 29.11 -21.08
CA LYS A 43 5.18 29.91 -19.87
C LYS A 43 4.93 29.16 -18.56
N MET A 44 4.05 28.16 -18.57
CA MET A 44 3.94 27.21 -17.46
C MET A 44 4.98 26.07 -17.56
N MET A 45 5.75 26.02 -18.65
CA MET A 45 6.71 24.94 -18.91
C MET A 45 8.18 25.32 -18.83
N LEU A 46 8.63 26.58 -18.87
CA LEU A 46 10.08 26.85 -18.84
C LEU A 46 10.44 28.18 -18.13
N SER A 47 10.34 28.19 -16.80
CA SER A 47 11.45 28.70 -15.99
C SER A 47 12.33 27.52 -15.54
N THR A 48 12.61 26.58 -16.47
CA THR A 48 13.53 25.47 -16.26
C THR A 48 14.97 25.94 -16.38
N SER A 49 15.34 26.94 -15.58
CA SER A 49 16.57 26.81 -14.81
C SER A 49 16.20 26.50 -13.36
N THR A 50 15.24 25.59 -13.14
CA THR A 50 15.29 24.74 -11.96
C THR A 50 16.45 23.77 -12.16
N THR A 51 17.68 24.30 -12.11
CA THR A 51 18.74 23.55 -11.45
C THR A 51 18.15 23.18 -10.10
N TYR A 52 17.84 21.90 -9.91
CA TYR A 52 17.67 21.38 -8.56
C TYR A 52 18.83 21.98 -7.74
N PRO A 53 18.57 22.65 -6.61
CA PRO A 53 19.66 23.21 -5.83
C PRO A 53 20.66 22.08 -5.60
N SER A 54 21.91 22.31 -6.01
CA SER A 54 22.94 21.29 -5.96
C SER A 54 23.07 20.82 -4.51
N LEU A 55 22.89 19.53 -4.29
CA LEU A 55 23.16 18.93 -2.99
C LEU A 55 24.63 19.21 -2.61
N THR A 56 24.88 19.40 -1.32
CA THR A 56 26.26 19.49 -0.84
C THR A 56 26.97 18.14 -1.01
N GLU A 57 28.29 18.15 -0.96
CA GLU A 57 29.09 16.92 -0.94
C GLU A 57 28.71 16.02 0.26
N GLU A 58 28.43 16.63 1.42
CA GLU A 58 27.99 15.92 2.63
C GLU A 58 26.63 15.25 2.44
N GLU A 59 25.67 15.93 1.82
CA GLU A 59 24.34 15.39 1.54
C GLU A 59 24.40 14.25 0.53
N THR A 60 25.20 14.42 -0.52
CA THR A 60 25.44 13.39 -1.54
C THR A 60 26.10 12.16 -0.90
N SER A 61 27.13 12.36 -0.07
CA SER A 61 27.81 11.30 0.67
C SER A 61 26.87 10.58 1.65
N LEU A 62 25.96 11.31 2.31
CA LEU A 62 24.95 10.68 3.16
C LEU A 62 24.00 9.80 2.34
N ILE A 63 23.48 10.31 1.22
CA ILE A 63 22.58 9.55 0.33
C ILE A 63 23.29 8.29 -0.19
N ASP A 64 24.56 8.41 -0.57
CA ASP A 64 25.36 7.31 -1.10
C ASP A 64 25.60 6.21 -0.04
N ARG A 65 25.88 6.60 1.20
CA ARG A 65 26.01 5.66 2.33
C ARG A 65 24.68 4.98 2.63
N LEU A 66 23.59 5.74 2.73
CA LEU A 66 22.26 5.16 2.99
C LEU A 66 21.86 4.16 1.90
N ALA A 67 22.09 4.49 0.63
CA ALA A 67 21.79 3.59 -0.49
C ALA A 67 22.62 2.30 -0.42
N THR A 68 23.92 2.42 -0.15
CA THR A 68 24.83 1.28 -0.01
C THR A 68 24.41 0.37 1.15
N ASP A 69 24.15 0.94 2.32
CA ASP A 69 23.76 0.18 3.51
C ASP A 69 22.43 -0.55 3.30
N ILE A 70 21.44 0.12 2.69
CA ILE A 70 20.13 -0.48 2.40
C ILE A 70 20.28 -1.66 1.45
N LEU A 71 21.04 -1.51 0.36
CA LEU A 71 21.21 -2.54 -0.66
C LEU A 71 22.21 -3.64 -0.29
N SER A 72 22.99 -3.45 0.78
CA SER A 72 23.93 -4.46 1.26
C SER A 72 23.21 -5.78 1.55
N ARG A 73 23.78 -6.91 1.16
CA ARG A 73 23.24 -8.23 1.51
C ARG A 73 23.76 -8.63 2.87
N ASP A 74 22.91 -9.28 3.65
CA ASP A 74 23.33 -9.94 4.88
C ASP A 74 23.99 -11.25 4.47
N ASP A 75 25.31 -11.25 4.34
CA ASP A 75 26.06 -12.46 3.99
C ASP A 75 26.07 -13.42 5.19
N ALA A 76 25.29 -14.50 5.10
CA ALA A 76 25.10 -15.49 6.18
C ALA A 76 26.35 -16.30 6.58
N ALA A 77 27.56 -15.91 6.12
CA ALA A 77 28.80 -16.66 6.30
C ALA A 77 29.83 -15.99 7.25
N ALA A 78 29.56 -14.79 7.78
CA ALA A 78 30.54 -14.03 8.55
C ALA A 78 30.22 -13.98 10.06
N VAL A 79 30.33 -15.13 10.72
CA VAL A 79 30.14 -15.27 12.18
C VAL A 79 31.11 -14.35 12.94
N GLY A 80 30.57 -13.26 13.50
CA GLY A 80 31.28 -12.31 14.38
C GLY A 80 31.18 -10.84 13.94
N SER A 81 30.97 -10.55 12.65
CA SER A 81 30.81 -9.19 12.10
C SER A 81 29.34 -8.79 11.83
N ASP A 82 28.42 -9.74 11.94
CA ASP A 82 27.04 -9.61 11.47
C ASP A 82 26.13 -8.74 12.35
N GLU A 83 26.32 -8.69 13.67
CA GLU A 83 25.43 -7.90 14.56
C GLU A 83 25.59 -6.39 14.35
N ASN A 84 26.83 -5.91 14.26
CA ASN A 84 27.09 -4.49 13.99
C ASN A 84 26.63 -4.08 12.59
N SER A 85 26.80 -4.96 11.59
CA SER A 85 26.33 -4.72 10.21
C SER A 85 24.80 -4.64 10.15
N ALA A 86 24.10 -5.61 10.75
CA ALA A 86 22.64 -5.63 10.81
C ALA A 86 22.08 -4.42 11.58
N MET A 87 22.73 -4.02 12.69
CA MET A 87 22.36 -2.82 13.44
C MET A 87 22.54 -1.55 12.59
N MET A 88 23.66 -1.41 11.89
CA MET A 88 23.93 -0.26 11.01
C MET A 88 22.91 -0.18 9.88
N LYS A 89 22.58 -1.31 9.25
CA LYS A 89 21.54 -1.37 8.21
C LYS A 89 20.17 -0.92 8.71
N ARG A 90 19.76 -1.32 9.91
CA ARG A 90 18.51 -0.85 10.56
C ARG A 90 18.53 0.65 10.84
N ILE A 91 19.68 1.20 11.26
CA ILE A 91 19.87 2.63 11.49
C ILE A 91 19.73 3.38 10.16
N SER A 92 20.39 2.91 9.10
CA SER A 92 20.33 3.52 7.77
C SER A 92 18.93 3.44 7.16
N LEU A 93 18.23 2.31 7.30
CA LEU A 93 16.83 2.20 6.93
C LEU A 93 15.95 3.20 7.69
N SER A 94 16.15 3.36 9.00
CA SER A 94 15.39 4.32 9.80
C SER A 94 15.65 5.77 9.39
N LYS A 95 16.90 6.10 9.06
CA LYS A 95 17.27 7.44 8.54
C LYS A 95 16.66 7.70 7.17
N ALA A 96 16.66 6.71 6.28
CA ALA A 96 16.02 6.81 4.97
C ALA A 96 14.50 6.99 5.08
N ILE A 97 13.84 6.23 5.96
CA ILE A 97 12.40 6.40 6.24
C ILE A 97 12.13 7.80 6.80
N THR A 98 12.96 8.28 7.74
CA THR A 98 12.83 9.63 8.29
C THR A 98 13.02 10.72 7.22
N LEU A 99 13.86 10.46 6.22
CA LEU A 99 14.09 11.34 5.07
C LEU A 99 12.84 11.46 4.20
N VAL A 100 12.24 10.33 3.80
CA VAL A 100 11.01 10.32 2.99
C VAL A 100 9.81 10.91 3.77
N GLU A 101 9.73 10.67 5.08
CA GLU A 101 8.66 11.23 5.93
C GLU A 101 8.74 12.75 6.13
N SER A 102 9.87 13.38 5.78
CA SER A 102 10.12 14.77 6.09
C SER A 102 9.33 15.74 5.22
N ILE A 103 8.75 16.76 5.85
CA ILE A 103 8.12 17.89 5.15
C ILE A 103 9.12 19.00 4.74
N SER A 104 10.40 18.88 5.14
CA SER A 104 11.40 19.89 4.79
C SER A 104 11.71 19.83 3.29
N PRO A 105 11.61 20.95 2.53
CA PRO A 105 11.91 20.95 1.10
C PRO A 105 13.29 20.38 0.76
N ARG A 106 14.29 20.69 1.61
CA ARG A 106 15.66 20.20 1.44
C ARG A 106 15.78 18.69 1.65
N LYS A 107 15.13 18.16 2.70
CA LYS A 107 15.12 16.70 2.96
C LYS A 107 14.30 15.94 1.92
N ARG A 108 13.22 16.52 1.40
CA ARG A 108 12.46 15.91 0.28
C ARG A 108 13.32 15.75 -0.96
N LEU A 109 14.10 16.77 -1.32
CA LEU A 109 15.06 16.65 -2.43
C LEU A 109 16.06 15.51 -2.21
N MET A 110 16.60 15.38 -1.00
CA MET A 110 17.50 14.27 -0.67
C MET A 110 16.78 12.90 -0.75
N ALA A 111 15.52 12.83 -0.31
CA ALA A 111 14.70 11.63 -0.39
C ALA A 111 14.44 11.21 -1.85
N ASP A 112 14.09 12.17 -2.73
CA ASP A 112 13.90 11.93 -4.16
C ASP A 112 15.17 11.36 -4.82
N MET A 113 16.33 11.93 -4.48
CA MET A 113 17.62 11.45 -4.98
C MET A 113 17.95 10.05 -4.48
N LEU A 114 17.70 9.77 -3.19
CA LEU A 114 17.87 8.45 -2.60
C LEU A 114 16.97 7.41 -3.29
N LEU A 115 15.67 7.70 -3.43
CA LEU A 115 14.70 6.81 -4.08
C LEU A 115 15.08 6.55 -5.55
N ARG A 116 15.50 7.60 -6.28
CA ARG A 116 15.97 7.46 -7.66
C ARG A 116 17.20 6.55 -7.76
N LYS A 117 18.16 6.70 -6.86
CA LYS A 117 19.36 5.86 -6.82
C LYS A 117 19.01 4.41 -6.52
N LEU A 118 18.19 4.16 -5.50
CA LEU A 118 17.75 2.83 -5.11
C LEU A 118 16.96 2.13 -6.23
N LYS A 119 16.04 2.83 -6.91
CA LYS A 119 15.27 2.28 -8.03
C LYS A 119 16.14 1.92 -9.23
N LYS A 120 17.17 2.72 -9.52
CA LYS A 120 18.15 2.40 -10.56
C LYS A 120 18.89 1.10 -10.22
N SER A 121 19.42 1.00 -9.00
CA SER A 121 20.14 -0.20 -8.55
C SER A 121 19.24 -1.44 -8.49
N GLU A 122 17.97 -1.31 -8.08
CA GLU A 122 16.99 -2.39 -8.10
C GLU A 122 16.78 -2.93 -9.52
N SER A 123 16.70 -2.06 -10.53
CA SER A 123 16.55 -2.49 -11.93
C SER A 123 17.79 -3.20 -12.50
N GLU A 124 18.97 -2.89 -11.95
CA GLU A 124 20.24 -3.52 -12.31
C GLU A 124 20.47 -4.84 -11.56
N MET A 125 19.86 -4.99 -10.38
CA MET A 125 19.88 -6.22 -9.60
C MET A 125 18.77 -7.18 -10.07
N ASN A 126 19.15 -8.34 -10.61
CA ASN A 126 18.25 -9.48 -10.80
C ASN A 126 17.92 -10.13 -9.44
N SER A 127 17.27 -9.38 -8.56
CA SER A 127 16.77 -9.85 -7.29
C SER A 127 15.61 -10.81 -7.52
N THR A 128 15.80 -12.08 -7.16
CA THR A 128 14.76 -13.13 -7.18
C THR A 128 14.02 -13.23 -5.85
N VAL A 129 14.33 -12.37 -4.87
CA VAL A 129 13.71 -12.43 -3.54
C VAL A 129 12.28 -11.93 -3.63
N SER A 130 11.32 -12.80 -3.37
CA SER A 130 9.91 -12.42 -3.27
C SER A 130 9.70 -11.54 -2.04
N THR A 131 9.01 -10.42 -2.24
CA THR A 131 8.55 -9.55 -1.15
C THR A 131 7.03 -9.55 -1.12
N PHE A 132 6.46 -9.32 0.05
CA PHE A 132 5.02 -9.27 0.26
C PHE A 132 4.66 -8.20 1.28
N ARG A 133 3.66 -7.37 0.96
CA ARG A 133 3.15 -6.28 1.79
C ARG A 133 1.76 -6.63 2.29
N MET A 134 1.56 -6.54 3.61
CA MET A 134 0.27 -6.79 4.23
C MET A 134 -0.23 -5.56 4.97
N GLY A 135 -1.33 -4.99 4.52
CA GLY A 135 -2.02 -3.90 5.20
C GLY A 135 -2.94 -4.47 6.27
N ILE A 136 -2.88 -3.94 7.49
CA ILE A 136 -3.68 -4.39 8.63
C ILE A 136 -4.46 -3.21 9.18
N ALA A 137 -5.78 -3.32 9.15
CA ALA A 137 -6.68 -2.30 9.68
C ALA A 137 -7.75 -2.92 10.57
N GLY A 138 -8.48 -2.07 11.28
CA GLY A 138 -9.54 -2.46 12.20
C GLY A 138 -9.82 -1.37 13.22
N PRO A 139 -10.97 -1.44 13.91
CA PRO A 139 -11.38 -0.41 14.85
C PRO A 139 -10.40 -0.29 16.04
N PRO A 140 -10.38 0.86 16.74
CA PRO A 140 -9.69 0.98 18.02
C PRO A 140 -10.07 -0.15 18.99
N GLY A 141 -9.11 -0.65 19.76
CA GLY A 141 -9.39 -1.65 20.80
C GLY A 141 -9.61 -3.10 20.33
N VAL A 142 -9.66 -3.38 19.02
CA VAL A 142 -9.79 -4.75 18.47
C VAL A 142 -8.57 -5.65 18.74
N GLY A 143 -7.46 -5.06 19.20
CA GLY A 143 -6.22 -5.77 19.50
C GLY A 143 -5.29 -5.92 18.30
N LYS A 144 -5.24 -4.92 17.41
CA LYS A 144 -4.37 -4.91 16.21
C LYS A 144 -2.89 -5.06 16.56
N SER A 145 -2.34 -4.21 17.42
CA SER A 145 -0.91 -4.27 17.77
C SER A 145 -0.54 -5.59 18.45
N SER A 146 -1.41 -6.11 19.34
CA SER A 146 -1.21 -7.44 19.94
C SER A 146 -1.27 -8.55 18.90
N PHE A 147 -2.15 -8.42 17.90
CA PHE A 147 -2.21 -9.35 16.77
C PHE A 147 -0.95 -9.26 15.91
N VAL A 148 -0.48 -8.06 15.55
CA VAL A 148 0.74 -7.85 14.76
C VAL A 148 1.95 -8.44 15.48
N GLU A 149 2.08 -8.23 16.79
CA GLU A 149 3.14 -8.82 17.60
C GLU A 149 3.08 -10.35 17.59
N ALA A 150 1.93 -10.93 17.94
CA ALA A 150 1.75 -12.37 18.02
C ALA A 150 1.95 -13.04 16.65
N PHE A 151 1.40 -12.45 15.59
CA PHE A 151 1.48 -12.96 14.23
C PHE A 151 2.89 -12.85 13.65
N GLY A 152 3.55 -11.70 13.82
CA GLY A 152 4.93 -11.53 13.38
C GLY A 152 5.89 -12.47 14.12
N THR A 153 5.71 -12.64 15.44
CA THR A 153 6.50 -13.59 16.23
C THR A 153 6.24 -15.03 15.80
N TYR A 154 4.99 -15.39 15.52
CA TYR A 154 4.62 -16.70 14.98
C TYR A 154 5.33 -16.97 13.64
N ILE A 155 5.28 -16.04 12.69
CA ILE A 155 5.93 -16.17 11.38
C ILE A 155 7.44 -16.37 11.51
N LEU A 156 8.10 -15.55 12.34
CA LEU A 156 9.54 -15.66 12.57
C LEU A 156 9.91 -16.94 13.32
N GLY A 157 9.01 -17.45 14.17
CA GLY A 157 9.16 -18.72 14.88
C GLY A 157 9.09 -19.96 13.99
N LEU A 158 8.23 -19.97 12.96
CA LEU A 158 8.08 -21.11 12.02
C LEU A 158 9.42 -21.55 11.42
N ARG A 159 10.30 -20.59 11.10
CA ARG A 159 11.61 -20.89 10.52
C ARG A 159 12.59 -21.51 11.52
N ALA A 160 12.49 -21.16 12.80
CA ALA A 160 13.34 -21.75 13.85
C ALA A 160 13.01 -23.24 14.11
N GLU A 161 11.81 -23.66 13.74
CA GLU A 161 11.36 -25.05 13.81
C GLU A 161 11.76 -25.83 12.55
N GLU A 162 11.67 -25.25 11.35
CA GLU A 162 12.04 -25.91 10.09
C GLU A 162 13.56 -26.03 9.85
N ASN A 163 14.40 -25.14 10.38
CA ASN A 163 15.86 -25.36 10.36
C ASN A 163 16.29 -26.65 11.10
N ARG A 164 15.36 -27.29 11.86
CA ARG A 164 15.53 -28.62 12.47
C ARG A 164 14.91 -29.76 11.66
N CYS A 165 14.09 -29.47 10.65
CA CYS A 165 13.40 -30.47 9.83
C CYS A 165 13.77 -30.28 8.35
N ILE A 166 14.71 -31.10 7.87
CA ILE A 166 15.09 -31.14 6.45
C ILE A 166 13.91 -31.73 5.66
N GLY A 167 13.15 -30.85 5.00
CA GLY A 167 12.27 -31.23 3.90
C GLY A 167 10.85 -30.68 3.99
N SER A 168 10.49 -29.95 2.93
CA SER A 168 9.13 -29.75 2.39
C SER A 168 8.33 -28.53 2.85
N SER A 169 8.51 -27.39 2.16
CA SER A 169 7.48 -26.85 1.26
C SER A 169 8.00 -25.63 0.49
N ARG A 170 7.58 -25.45 -0.77
CA ARG A 170 7.82 -24.24 -1.60
C ARG A 170 6.91 -23.06 -1.18
N THR A 171 6.60 -22.95 0.11
CA THR A 171 5.69 -21.92 0.63
C THR A 171 6.49 -20.68 0.99
N PHE A 172 5.96 -19.49 0.70
CA PHE A 172 6.57 -18.22 1.10
C PHE A 172 6.78 -18.20 2.62
N GLN A 173 8.03 -18.11 3.06
CA GLN A 173 8.43 -18.06 4.46
C GLN A 173 9.46 -16.95 4.65
N PRO A 174 9.04 -15.77 5.14
CA PRO A 174 9.93 -14.64 5.22
C PRO A 174 10.98 -14.83 6.32
N GLU A 175 12.26 -14.68 5.97
CA GLU A 175 13.36 -14.65 6.94
C GLU A 175 13.35 -13.37 7.77
N LYS A 176 13.02 -12.24 7.14
CA LYS A 176 12.96 -10.92 7.75
C LYS A 176 11.60 -10.29 7.60
N LEU A 177 11.16 -9.63 8.68
CA LEU A 177 9.86 -8.98 8.77
C LEU A 177 10.01 -7.52 9.19
N ALA A 178 9.37 -6.61 8.47
CA ALA A 178 9.23 -5.21 8.86
C ALA A 178 7.81 -4.93 9.34
N VAL A 179 7.66 -4.05 10.32
CA VAL A 179 6.38 -3.52 10.80
C VAL A 179 6.42 -2.01 10.73
N LEU A 180 5.55 -1.42 9.91
CA LEU A 180 5.30 0.02 9.83
C LEU A 180 4.00 0.31 10.58
N CYS A 181 4.09 1.02 11.70
CA CYS A 181 2.93 1.38 12.53
C CYS A 181 2.55 2.82 12.21
N ILE A 182 1.53 2.99 11.37
CA ILE A 182 1.05 4.30 10.94
C ILE A 182 0.10 4.86 11.98
N ASP A 183 0.53 5.92 12.64
CA ASP A 183 -0.14 6.54 13.76
C ASP A 183 -0.48 8.00 13.44
N PRO A 184 -1.66 8.51 13.86
CA PRO A 184 -1.96 9.94 13.82
C PRO A 184 -0.77 10.80 14.26
N SER A 185 -0.57 11.88 13.52
CA SER A 185 0.48 12.85 13.81
C SER A 185 0.06 13.77 14.94
N SER A 186 0.97 14.00 15.88
CA SER A 186 0.83 15.03 16.90
C SER A 186 0.75 16.39 16.23
N HIS A 187 -0.30 17.16 16.53
CA HIS A 187 -0.41 18.55 16.08
C HIS A 187 0.71 19.45 16.63
N VAL A 188 1.37 19.04 17.73
CA VAL A 188 2.42 19.80 18.40
C VAL A 188 3.81 19.45 17.87
N THR A 189 4.11 18.15 17.73
CA THR A 189 5.47 17.69 17.38
C THR A 189 5.61 17.18 15.94
N GLY A 190 4.49 16.97 15.23
CA GLY A 190 4.46 16.36 13.90
C GLY A 190 4.78 14.85 13.86
N GLY A 191 5.33 14.30 14.95
CA GLY A 191 5.65 12.88 15.11
C GLY A 191 4.45 12.02 15.51
N SER A 192 4.64 10.70 15.58
CA SER A 192 3.63 9.75 16.05
C SER A 192 3.24 10.04 17.51
N ILE A 193 1.93 10.06 17.81
CA ILE A 193 1.37 10.37 19.13
C ILE A 193 1.54 9.20 20.10
N LEU A 194 1.25 7.98 19.66
CA LEU A 194 1.13 6.78 20.48
C LEU A 194 2.45 6.00 20.58
N GLY A 195 3.41 6.24 19.70
CA GLY A 195 4.76 5.67 19.83
C GLY A 195 4.75 4.17 20.06
N ASP A 196 4.03 3.42 19.21
CA ASP A 196 3.62 2.02 19.40
C ASP A 196 4.76 0.98 19.56
N LYS A 197 6.03 1.40 19.56
CA LYS A 197 7.18 0.55 19.90
C LYS A 197 7.06 -0.11 21.28
N THR A 198 6.38 0.53 22.24
CA THR A 198 6.17 -0.04 23.58
C THR A 198 5.14 -1.17 23.61
N ARG A 199 4.27 -1.28 22.60
CA ARG A 199 3.23 -2.32 22.50
C ARG A 199 3.69 -3.60 21.82
N MET A 200 4.84 -3.58 21.13
CA MET A 200 5.38 -4.73 20.39
C MET A 200 6.81 -5.03 20.85
N SER A 201 6.97 -5.38 22.12
CA SER A 201 8.27 -5.56 22.75
C SER A 201 9.03 -6.75 22.17
N ASN A 202 8.36 -7.89 21.93
CA ASN A 202 9.02 -9.10 21.44
C ASN A 202 9.55 -8.89 20.03
N LEU A 203 8.71 -8.35 19.13
CA LEU A 203 9.14 -8.04 17.77
C LEU A 203 10.24 -6.97 17.74
N SER A 204 10.17 -5.95 18.59
CA SER A 204 11.19 -4.88 18.59
C SER A 204 12.59 -5.39 18.95
N HIS A 205 12.70 -6.47 19.74
CA HIS A 205 13.97 -7.08 20.12
C HIS A 205 14.41 -8.21 19.17
N HIS A 206 13.55 -8.67 18.26
CA HIS A 206 13.87 -9.80 17.40
C HIS A 206 14.93 -9.43 16.34
N PRO A 207 16.00 -10.24 16.15
CA PRO A 207 17.11 -9.93 15.24
C PRO A 207 16.73 -9.91 13.75
N ASN A 208 15.61 -10.53 13.40
CA ASN A 208 15.07 -10.49 12.04
C ASN A 208 13.84 -9.58 11.86
N ALA A 209 13.46 -8.82 12.89
CA ALA A 209 12.34 -7.90 12.81
C ALA A 209 12.81 -6.43 12.82
N TYR A 210 12.07 -5.57 12.12
CA TYR A 210 12.24 -4.12 12.16
C TYR A 210 10.91 -3.44 12.45
N VAL A 211 10.80 -2.76 13.58
CA VAL A 211 9.56 -2.06 13.98
C VAL A 211 9.76 -0.55 13.93
N ARG A 212 8.97 0.13 13.10
CA ARG A 212 9.02 1.58 12.88
C ARG A 212 7.65 2.20 13.10
N PRO A 213 7.46 2.96 14.19
CA PRO A 213 6.36 3.91 14.31
C PRO A 213 6.56 5.02 13.29
N SER A 214 5.51 5.34 12.53
CA SER A 214 5.53 6.32 11.45
C SER A 214 4.36 7.28 11.62
N PRO A 215 4.59 8.60 11.54
CA PRO A 215 3.51 9.58 11.60
C PRO A 215 2.69 9.60 10.30
N SER A 216 1.39 9.86 10.40
CA SER A 216 0.51 10.18 9.25
C SER A 216 0.84 11.51 8.51
N SER A 217 1.87 12.23 8.96
CA SER A 217 2.38 13.52 8.46
C SER A 217 1.36 14.67 8.34
N GLY A 218 0.27 14.65 9.12
CA GLY A 218 -0.64 15.80 9.25
C GLY A 218 -1.39 16.22 7.98
N THR A 219 -1.39 15.38 6.93
CA THR A 219 -2.27 15.58 5.77
C THR A 219 -3.71 15.30 6.17
N LEU A 220 -4.63 16.18 5.77
CA LEU A 220 -6.03 16.09 6.17
C LEU A 220 -6.66 14.80 5.59
N GLY A 221 -6.72 13.74 6.40
CA GLY A 221 -7.54 12.55 6.15
C GLY A 221 -6.94 11.40 5.33
N GLY A 222 -5.62 11.34 5.13
CA GLY A 222 -4.96 10.27 4.36
C GLY A 222 -3.99 9.40 5.16
N LEU A 223 -3.63 8.24 4.61
CA LEU A 223 -2.42 7.53 4.99
C LEU A 223 -1.22 8.46 4.73
N GLY A 224 -0.21 8.48 5.60
CA GLY A 224 0.96 9.32 5.37
C GLY A 224 1.47 9.08 3.95
N SER A 225 1.59 10.14 3.14
CA SER A 225 1.92 9.99 1.70
C SER A 225 3.13 9.10 1.48
N TYR A 226 4.05 9.09 2.45
CA TYR A 226 5.32 8.38 2.40
C TYR A 226 5.26 6.92 2.89
N THR A 227 4.11 6.40 3.35
CA THR A 227 3.98 5.00 3.78
C THR A 227 4.31 4.03 2.65
N TYR A 228 3.92 4.36 1.41
CA TYR A 228 4.25 3.57 0.24
C TYR A 228 5.76 3.49 -0.01
N ASP A 229 6.46 4.63 0.13
CA ASP A 229 7.91 4.69 -0.03
C ASP A 229 8.63 4.00 1.14
N ALA A 230 8.15 4.17 2.37
CA ALA A 230 8.69 3.48 3.54
C ALA A 230 8.59 1.96 3.41
N ALA A 231 7.44 1.44 2.95
CA ALA A 231 7.28 0.01 2.66
C ALA A 231 8.24 -0.45 1.56
N SER A 232 8.41 0.35 0.50
CA SER A 232 9.36 0.07 -0.58
C SER A 232 10.82 0.07 -0.09
N LEU A 233 11.18 0.96 0.84
CA LEU A 233 12.51 0.97 1.47
C LEU A 233 12.77 -0.28 2.31
N CYS A 234 11.77 -0.79 3.03
CA CYS A 234 11.88 -2.05 3.75
C CYS A 234 12.15 -3.23 2.80
N GLU A 235 11.45 -3.29 1.68
CA GLU A 235 11.68 -4.33 0.66
C GLU A 235 13.10 -4.26 0.08
N LEU A 236 13.54 -3.06 -0.29
CA LEU A 236 14.89 -2.83 -0.80
C LEU A 236 15.98 -3.18 0.23
N ALA A 237 15.67 -3.03 1.52
CA ALA A 237 16.53 -3.45 2.62
C ALA A 237 16.53 -4.98 2.87
N GLY A 238 15.77 -5.76 2.09
CA GLY A 238 15.70 -7.21 2.17
C GLY A 238 14.67 -7.75 3.17
N TYR A 239 13.73 -6.92 3.63
CA TYR A 239 12.58 -7.41 4.40
C TYR A 239 11.56 -8.04 3.46
N GLN A 240 11.38 -9.35 3.59
CA GLN A 240 10.54 -10.15 2.69
C GLN A 240 9.05 -9.95 3.00
N LEU A 241 8.69 -9.77 4.28
CA LEU A 241 7.33 -9.43 4.67
C LEU A 241 7.30 -8.07 5.34
N THR A 242 6.48 -7.16 4.82
CA THR A 242 6.22 -5.85 5.43
C THR A 242 4.76 -5.78 5.91
N LEU A 243 4.57 -5.73 7.22
CA LEU A 243 3.28 -5.48 7.85
C LEU A 243 3.08 -3.97 7.99
N ILE A 244 1.94 -3.45 7.55
CA ILE A 244 1.61 -2.03 7.62
C ILE A 244 0.33 -1.90 8.44
N GLU A 245 0.46 -1.53 9.71
CA GLU A 245 -0.66 -1.34 10.64
C GLU A 245 -1.09 0.13 10.64
N THR A 246 -2.40 0.39 10.59
CA THR A 246 -2.94 1.73 10.84
C THR A 246 -3.55 1.82 12.24
N VAL A 247 -3.35 2.93 12.93
CA VAL A 247 -4.07 3.27 14.17
C VAL A 247 -5.46 3.78 13.76
N GLY A 248 -6.33 2.83 13.43
CA GLY A 248 -7.65 3.09 12.84
C GLY A 248 -8.47 4.17 13.54
N VAL A 249 -8.65 5.30 12.84
CA VAL A 249 -9.67 6.34 13.01
C VAL A 249 -9.66 7.17 11.71
N GLY A 250 -10.31 6.71 10.63
CA GLY A 250 -10.26 7.51 9.40
C GLY A 250 -10.88 6.95 8.12
N GLN A 251 -10.45 7.53 6.99
CA GLN A 251 -10.62 7.06 5.61
C GLN A 251 -9.29 6.46 5.08
N SER A 252 -8.34 6.20 5.98
CA SER A 252 -6.98 5.75 5.65
C SER A 252 -6.92 4.26 5.29
N GLU A 253 -7.97 3.50 5.55
CA GLU A 253 -8.01 2.06 5.33
C GLU A 253 -8.14 1.70 3.85
N VAL A 254 -8.89 2.49 3.06
CA VAL A 254 -8.95 2.33 1.59
C VAL A 254 -7.61 2.70 0.97
N GLU A 255 -6.94 3.74 1.46
CA GLU A 255 -5.60 4.09 0.99
C GLU A 255 -4.55 3.06 1.40
N LEU A 256 -4.72 2.39 2.55
CA LEU A 256 -3.87 1.28 2.97
C LEU A 256 -3.95 0.09 1.99
N ALA A 257 -5.14 -0.20 1.43
CA ALA A 257 -5.29 -1.22 0.40
C ALA A 257 -4.48 -0.89 -0.88
N GLU A 258 -4.24 0.40 -1.15
CA GLU A 258 -3.37 0.88 -2.24
C GLU A 258 -1.87 0.87 -1.87
N CYS A 259 -1.51 0.49 -0.64
CA CYS A 259 -0.12 0.33 -0.19
C CYS A 259 0.35 -1.12 -0.08
N CYS A 260 -0.56 -2.10 -0.15
CA CYS A 260 -0.27 -3.48 0.20
C CYS A 260 -0.71 -4.49 -0.87
N ASP A 261 -0.11 -5.67 -0.85
CA ASP A 261 -0.47 -6.77 -1.75
C ASP A 261 -1.70 -7.52 -1.24
N LEU A 262 -1.86 -7.62 0.07
CA LEU A 262 -3.02 -8.18 0.77
C LEU A 262 -3.48 -7.24 1.87
N PHE A 263 -4.77 -6.91 1.88
CA PHE A 263 -5.41 -6.11 2.91
C PHE A 263 -6.21 -7.00 3.88
N LEU A 264 -5.81 -7.01 5.15
CA LEU A 264 -6.41 -7.77 6.23
C LEU A 264 -7.21 -6.84 7.15
N LEU A 265 -8.50 -7.12 7.29
CA LEU A 265 -9.38 -6.38 8.20
C LEU A 265 -9.64 -7.18 9.49
N ILE A 266 -9.26 -6.60 10.62
CA ILE A 266 -9.50 -7.18 11.95
C ILE A 266 -10.83 -6.65 12.49
N LEU A 267 -11.68 -7.58 12.95
CA LEU A 267 -13.01 -7.36 13.51
C LEU A 267 -13.06 -7.75 14.99
N ALA A 268 -13.89 -7.04 15.75
CA ALA A 268 -14.16 -7.36 17.14
C ALA A 268 -15.32 -8.37 17.25
N PRO A 269 -15.29 -9.30 18.23
CA PRO A 269 -16.44 -10.13 18.53
C PRO A 269 -17.64 -9.27 18.97
N GLY A 270 -18.82 -9.57 18.44
CA GLY A 270 -20.06 -8.85 18.79
C GLY A 270 -20.28 -7.54 18.04
N GLY A 271 -19.36 -7.11 17.17
CA GLY A 271 -19.52 -5.92 16.32
C GLY A 271 -20.51 -6.09 15.15
N GLY A 272 -21.52 -6.95 15.29
CA GLY A 272 -22.43 -7.34 14.21
C GLY A 272 -23.34 -6.21 13.70
N ASP A 273 -23.79 -5.31 14.58
CA ASP A 273 -24.57 -4.12 14.20
C ASP A 273 -23.75 -3.09 13.42
N GLU A 274 -22.42 -3.17 13.53
CA GLU A 274 -21.49 -2.29 12.84
C GLU A 274 -21.31 -2.70 11.37
N LEU A 275 -21.94 -3.76 10.86
CA LEU A 275 -21.92 -4.07 9.42
C LEU A 275 -22.59 -2.96 8.58
N GLN A 276 -23.47 -2.16 9.20
CA GLN A 276 -23.99 -0.91 8.61
C GLN A 276 -23.07 0.31 8.86
N GLY A 277 -22.22 0.28 9.89
CA GLY A 277 -21.33 1.38 10.32
C GLY A 277 -19.90 1.34 9.74
N TYR A 278 -19.34 0.14 9.55
CA TYR A 278 -18.13 -0.11 8.76
C TYR A 278 -18.51 0.05 7.30
N LYS A 279 -18.49 1.31 6.87
CA LYS A 279 -18.75 1.82 5.52
C LYS A 279 -18.51 0.73 4.48
N LYS A 280 -19.55 0.42 3.69
CA LYS A 280 -19.53 -0.46 2.51
C LYS A 280 -18.17 -0.53 1.79
N GLY A 281 -17.44 0.58 1.67
CA GLY A 281 -16.11 0.62 1.07
C GLY A 281 -14.96 -0.17 1.73
N ILE A 282 -14.88 -0.33 3.07
CA ILE A 282 -13.68 -0.98 3.69
C ILE A 282 -13.73 -2.51 3.58
N VAL A 283 -14.90 -3.09 3.79
CA VAL A 283 -15.12 -4.53 3.66
C VAL A 283 -15.00 -4.96 2.19
N GLU A 284 -15.40 -4.09 1.27
CA GLU A 284 -15.27 -4.31 -0.18
C GLU A 284 -13.82 -4.41 -0.68
N VAL A 285 -12.87 -3.80 0.04
CA VAL A 285 -11.44 -3.84 -0.33
C VAL A 285 -10.64 -4.87 0.47
N ALA A 286 -11.26 -5.58 1.43
CA ALA A 286 -10.61 -6.59 2.25
C ALA A 286 -10.37 -7.90 1.50
N ASP A 287 -9.11 -8.34 1.48
CA ASP A 287 -8.70 -9.62 0.90
C ASP A 287 -8.95 -10.79 1.88
N VAL A 288 -8.85 -10.52 3.19
CA VAL A 288 -9.07 -11.45 4.31
C VAL A 288 -9.68 -10.70 5.49
N LEU A 289 -10.65 -11.31 6.17
CA LEU A 289 -11.23 -10.79 7.41
C LEU A 289 -10.86 -11.70 8.58
N VAL A 290 -10.53 -11.11 9.71
CA VAL A 290 -10.16 -11.84 10.95
C VAL A 290 -10.99 -11.33 12.11
N VAL A 291 -11.79 -12.18 12.74
CA VAL A 291 -12.41 -11.88 14.03
C VAL A 291 -11.41 -12.25 15.13
N ASN A 292 -10.79 -11.24 15.74
CA ASN A 292 -9.81 -11.42 16.81
C ASN A 292 -10.51 -11.65 18.16
N LYS A 293 -9.76 -12.01 19.21
CA LYS A 293 -10.27 -12.32 20.56
C LYS A 293 -11.27 -13.49 20.55
N ALA A 294 -11.07 -14.48 19.67
CA ALA A 294 -11.89 -15.68 19.58
C ALA A 294 -11.48 -16.73 20.62
N ASP A 295 -11.44 -16.36 21.90
CA ASP A 295 -11.01 -17.17 23.04
C ASP A 295 -11.91 -16.96 24.26
N GLY A 296 -11.87 -17.91 25.21
CA GLY A 296 -12.61 -17.82 26.47
C GLY A 296 -14.11 -17.51 26.28
N GLU A 297 -14.61 -16.52 27.02
CA GLU A 297 -16.02 -16.11 27.01
C GLU A 297 -16.46 -15.49 25.67
N THR A 298 -15.54 -14.90 24.89
CA THR A 298 -15.83 -14.27 23.60
C THR A 298 -15.80 -15.25 22.43
N GLN A 299 -15.47 -16.52 22.64
CA GLN A 299 -15.38 -17.50 21.56
C GLN A 299 -16.72 -17.69 20.83
N ALA A 300 -17.83 -17.81 21.56
CA ALA A 300 -19.15 -18.02 20.98
C ALA A 300 -19.62 -16.80 20.15
N ILE A 301 -19.43 -15.60 20.69
CA ILE A 301 -19.84 -14.37 20.00
C ILE A 301 -18.93 -14.06 18.79
N ALA A 302 -17.64 -14.43 18.85
CA ALA A 302 -16.72 -14.34 17.72
C ALA A 302 -17.15 -15.26 16.56
N ARG A 303 -17.54 -16.52 16.85
CA ARG A 303 -18.09 -17.45 15.85
C ARG A 303 -19.35 -16.91 15.19
N LYS A 304 -20.27 -16.37 15.99
CA LYS A 304 -21.49 -15.72 15.47
C LYS A 304 -21.12 -14.57 14.53
N THR A 305 -20.24 -13.67 14.97
CA THR A 305 -19.77 -12.54 14.17
C THR A 305 -19.17 -12.98 12.85
N ALA A 306 -18.29 -13.99 12.85
CA ALA A 306 -17.70 -14.52 11.62
C ALA A 306 -18.76 -15.06 10.65
N ASN A 307 -19.79 -15.74 11.15
CA ASN A 307 -20.90 -16.25 10.33
C ASN A 307 -21.78 -15.12 9.78
N ASP A 308 -22.03 -14.07 10.56
CA ASP A 308 -22.79 -12.91 10.13
C ASP A 308 -22.07 -12.19 8.97
N TYR A 309 -20.75 -11.99 9.07
CA TYR A 309 -19.95 -11.41 7.99
C TYR A 309 -19.89 -12.30 6.75
N LYS A 310 -19.70 -13.63 6.90
CA LYS A 310 -19.75 -14.57 5.76
C LYS A 310 -21.08 -14.49 5.02
N SER A 311 -22.18 -14.45 5.77
CA SER A 311 -23.53 -14.37 5.20
C SER A 311 -23.75 -13.04 4.47
N ALA A 312 -23.35 -11.93 5.09
CA ALA A 312 -23.49 -10.60 4.51
C ALA A 312 -22.65 -10.40 3.24
N LEU A 313 -21.41 -10.88 3.25
CA LEU A 313 -20.51 -10.85 2.08
C LEU A 313 -21.11 -11.63 0.90
N GLY A 314 -21.78 -12.75 1.15
CA GLY A 314 -22.45 -13.55 0.12
C GLY A 314 -23.63 -12.84 -0.55
N LEU A 315 -24.16 -11.78 0.05
CA LEU A 315 -25.25 -10.96 -0.51
C LEU A 315 -24.73 -9.79 -1.35
N LEU A 316 -23.45 -9.42 -1.24
CA LEU A 316 -22.85 -8.35 -2.04
C LEU A 316 -22.65 -8.82 -3.48
N ARG A 317 -23.14 -8.05 -4.47
CA ARG A 317 -22.91 -8.32 -5.89
C ARG A 317 -21.48 -7.91 -6.29
N LYS A 318 -20.55 -8.86 -6.52
CA LYS A 318 -19.29 -8.80 -7.35
C LYS A 318 -18.32 -9.96 -6.99
N PRO A 319 -17.21 -10.19 -7.74
CA PRO A 319 -17.05 -10.66 -9.12
C PRO A 319 -17.16 -12.21 -9.23
N ALA A 320 -16.91 -12.78 -10.42
CA ALA A 320 -17.27 -14.15 -10.82
C ALA A 320 -16.58 -15.31 -10.07
N ILE A 321 -15.55 -15.07 -9.24
CA ILE A 321 -14.85 -16.01 -8.34
C ILE A 321 -13.77 -15.20 -7.59
N TRP A 322 -13.57 -15.46 -6.29
CA TRP A 322 -12.49 -14.92 -5.45
C TRP A 322 -11.18 -15.69 -5.66
N TRP A 323 -10.07 -15.20 -5.12
CA TRP A 323 -8.73 -15.78 -5.36
C TRP A 323 -8.58 -17.24 -4.91
N ASP A 324 -9.39 -17.68 -3.95
CA ASP A 324 -9.43 -19.06 -3.43
C ASP A 324 -10.49 -19.94 -4.10
N GLY A 325 -11.13 -19.47 -5.18
CA GLY A 325 -12.20 -20.19 -5.86
C GLY A 325 -13.59 -20.00 -5.23
N THR A 326 -13.70 -19.28 -4.10
CA THR A 326 -14.98 -19.04 -3.42
C THR A 326 -15.68 -17.78 -3.96
N SER A 327 -16.86 -17.45 -3.46
CA SER A 327 -17.60 -16.24 -3.84
C SER A 327 -17.31 -15.03 -2.95
N THR A 328 -16.53 -15.17 -1.87
CA THR A 328 -16.38 -14.14 -0.82
C THR A 328 -15.01 -14.24 -0.16
N PRO A 329 -14.43 -13.14 0.37
CA PRO A 329 -13.20 -13.23 1.12
C PRO A 329 -13.31 -14.14 2.36
N PRO A 330 -12.23 -14.86 2.73
CA PRO A 330 -12.23 -15.72 3.90
C PRO A 330 -12.41 -14.90 5.18
N VAL A 331 -13.24 -15.42 6.09
CA VAL A 331 -13.47 -14.86 7.43
C VAL A 331 -13.00 -15.89 8.47
N LEU A 332 -11.91 -15.57 9.15
CA LEU A 332 -11.19 -16.46 10.07
C LEU A 332 -11.35 -16.02 11.53
N LEU A 333 -11.15 -16.97 12.45
CA LEU A 333 -11.16 -16.72 13.89
C LEU A 333 -9.73 -16.77 14.42
N VAL A 334 -9.31 -15.75 15.15
CA VAL A 334 -7.97 -15.68 15.74
C VAL A 334 -8.07 -15.25 17.19
N SER A 335 -7.17 -15.75 18.03
CA SER A 335 -6.83 -15.13 19.29
C SER A 335 -5.36 -14.77 19.30
N ALA A 336 -5.05 -13.47 19.22
CA ALA A 336 -3.69 -12.98 19.42
C ALA A 336 -3.13 -13.37 20.80
N LYS A 337 -3.97 -13.39 21.82
CA LYS A 337 -3.59 -13.70 23.21
C LYS A 337 -3.29 -15.19 23.39
N ALA A 338 -4.12 -16.07 22.86
CA ALA A 338 -3.98 -17.52 23.00
C ALA A 338 -3.12 -18.16 21.89
N GLY A 339 -2.75 -17.41 20.84
CA GLY A 339 -2.03 -17.91 19.67
C GLY A 339 -2.86 -18.81 18.74
N THR A 340 -4.17 -18.96 18.99
CA THR A 340 -5.04 -19.83 18.20
C THR A 340 -5.43 -19.17 16.87
N GLY A 341 -5.57 -19.99 15.82
CA GLY A 341 -5.93 -19.53 14.47
C GLY A 341 -4.77 -18.94 13.65
N MET A 342 -3.59 -18.70 14.24
CA MET A 342 -2.43 -18.12 13.53
C MET A 342 -1.95 -18.98 12.36
N LYS A 343 -1.92 -20.30 12.54
CA LYS A 343 -1.53 -21.25 11.48
C LYS A 343 -2.50 -21.20 10.30
N GLU A 344 -3.80 -21.30 10.58
CA GLU A 344 -4.84 -21.27 9.54
C GLU A 344 -4.82 -19.95 8.76
N LEU A 345 -4.61 -18.84 9.48
CA LEU A 345 -4.43 -17.53 8.88
C LEU A 345 -3.20 -17.47 7.97
N TRP A 346 -2.04 -17.94 8.43
CA TRP A 346 -0.82 -17.94 7.63
C TRP A 346 -0.92 -18.86 6.41
N ASP A 347 -1.51 -20.03 6.57
CA ASP A 347 -1.81 -20.96 5.47
C ASP A 347 -2.72 -20.28 4.41
N THR A 348 -3.67 -19.46 4.84
CA THR A 348 -4.56 -18.70 3.95
C THR A 348 -3.79 -17.59 3.21
N ILE A 349 -2.98 -16.81 3.92
CA ILE A 349 -2.19 -15.72 3.34
C ILE A 349 -1.15 -16.24 2.34
N THR A 350 -0.48 -17.34 2.66
CA THR A 350 0.50 -17.95 1.76
C THR A 350 -0.14 -18.54 0.51
N LYS A 351 -1.35 -19.12 0.60
CA LYS A 351 -2.14 -19.51 -0.58
C LYS A 351 -2.48 -18.31 -1.46
N TYR A 352 -2.92 -17.19 -0.87
CA TYR A 352 -3.17 -15.95 -1.62
C TYR A 352 -1.90 -15.48 -2.33
N GLN A 353 -0.78 -15.43 -1.61
CA GLN A 353 0.49 -14.99 -2.16
C GLN A 353 0.91 -15.85 -3.37
N GLN A 354 0.80 -17.18 -3.26
CA GLN A 354 1.10 -18.11 -4.36
C GLN A 354 0.17 -17.92 -5.55
N TYR A 355 -1.13 -17.74 -5.31
CA TYR A 355 -2.10 -17.43 -6.36
C TYR A 355 -1.77 -16.10 -7.04
N ALA A 356 -1.47 -15.07 -6.25
CA ALA A 356 -1.21 -13.73 -6.75
C ALA A 356 0.07 -13.67 -7.59
N GLU A 357 1.11 -14.41 -7.20
CA GLU A 357 2.33 -14.56 -7.99
C GLU A 357 2.11 -15.36 -9.27
N SER A 358 1.52 -16.55 -9.19
CA SER A 358 1.35 -17.45 -10.34
C SER A 358 0.38 -16.90 -11.39
N SER A 359 -0.64 -16.13 -10.98
CA SER A 359 -1.58 -15.46 -11.89
C SER A 359 -1.07 -14.14 -12.45
N GLY A 360 0.07 -13.63 -11.96
CA GLY A 360 0.58 -12.29 -12.30
C GLY A 360 -0.23 -11.13 -11.69
N LEU A 361 -1.20 -11.43 -10.82
CA LEU A 361 -2.02 -10.45 -10.12
C LEU A 361 -1.17 -9.52 -9.27
N LEU A 362 -0.15 -10.05 -8.59
CA LEU A 362 0.73 -9.30 -7.70
C LEU A 362 1.42 -8.15 -8.44
N GLN A 363 2.08 -8.44 -9.57
CA GLN A 363 2.77 -7.44 -10.39
C GLN A 363 1.78 -6.46 -11.02
N LYS A 364 0.59 -6.92 -11.41
CA LYS A 364 -0.48 -6.05 -11.92
C LYS A 364 -0.95 -5.05 -10.86
N LYS A 365 -1.21 -5.52 -9.63
CA LYS A 365 -1.64 -4.70 -8.48
C LYS A 365 -0.58 -3.67 -8.14
N ARG A 366 0.69 -4.07 -7.99
CA ARG A 366 1.82 -3.15 -7.73
C ARG A 366 2.00 -2.09 -8.83
N ARG A 367 1.83 -2.43 -10.11
CA ARG A 367 1.85 -1.43 -11.21
C ARG A 367 0.70 -0.42 -11.11
N GLN A 368 -0.49 -0.86 -10.68
CA GLN A 368 -1.63 0.04 -10.45
C GLN A 368 -1.35 0.96 -9.27
N GLN A 369 -0.87 0.41 -8.16
CA GLN A 369 -0.48 1.16 -6.96
C GLN A 369 0.60 2.19 -7.24
N ASN A 370 1.66 1.84 -8.00
CA ASN A 370 2.68 2.80 -8.44
C ASN A 370 2.08 4.03 -9.15
N ARG A 371 1.10 3.81 -10.05
CA ARG A 371 0.41 4.90 -10.74
C ARG A 371 -0.49 5.70 -9.81
N TYR A 372 -1.19 5.02 -8.91
CA TYR A 372 -2.01 5.66 -7.89
C TYR A 372 -1.18 6.62 -7.04
N TRP A 373 -0.05 6.15 -6.50
CA TRP A 373 0.85 6.95 -5.67
C TRP A 373 1.51 8.10 -6.44
N MET A 374 1.91 7.88 -7.69
CA MET A 374 2.39 8.97 -8.56
C MET A 374 1.35 10.10 -8.67
N TRP A 375 0.09 9.77 -8.94
CA TRP A 375 -0.98 10.78 -9.05
C TRP A 375 -1.27 11.44 -7.69
N LYS A 376 -1.22 10.70 -6.60
CA LYS A 376 -1.37 11.24 -5.24
C LYS A 376 -0.25 12.21 -4.88
N TYR A 377 1.01 11.88 -5.20
CA TYR A 377 2.15 12.77 -5.00
C TYR A 377 2.03 14.05 -5.83
N LEU A 378 1.63 13.93 -7.10
CA LEU A 378 1.40 15.11 -7.93
C LEU A 378 0.31 16.02 -7.35
N GLN A 379 -0.82 15.46 -6.90
CA GLN A 379 -1.89 16.22 -6.25
C GLN A 379 -1.38 16.96 -5.01
N GLY A 380 -0.60 16.27 -4.17
CA GLY A 380 0.03 16.87 -2.99
C GLY A 380 0.97 18.02 -3.36
N HIS A 381 1.86 17.83 -4.33
CA HIS A 381 2.79 18.87 -4.79
C HIS A 381 2.09 20.08 -5.39
N VAL A 382 1.03 19.87 -6.18
CA VAL A 382 0.23 20.97 -6.74
C VAL A 382 -0.42 21.78 -5.63
N LEU A 383 -1.04 21.11 -4.64
CA LEU A 383 -1.68 21.76 -3.52
C LEU A 383 -0.66 22.55 -2.67
N GLU A 384 0.48 21.94 -2.34
CA GLU A 384 1.53 22.60 -1.56
C GLU A 384 2.12 23.83 -2.28
N THR A 385 2.38 23.69 -3.58
CA THR A 385 2.86 24.80 -4.41
C THR A 385 1.83 25.92 -4.45
N ALA A 386 0.55 25.57 -4.63
CA ALA A 386 -0.54 26.54 -4.62
C ALA A 386 -0.67 27.27 -3.27
N MET A 387 -0.62 26.54 -2.15
CA MET A 387 -0.69 27.12 -0.80
C MET A 387 0.54 27.99 -0.46
N SER A 388 1.68 27.72 -1.09
CA SER A 388 2.92 28.48 -0.89
C SER A 388 3.00 29.75 -1.75
N ASP A 389 2.18 29.87 -2.78
CA ASP A 389 2.17 31.00 -3.72
C ASP A 389 1.74 32.30 -3.04
N GLU A 390 2.55 33.35 -3.19
CA GLU A 390 2.31 34.64 -2.57
C GLU A 390 0.98 35.28 -3.00
N ARG A 391 0.50 35.00 -4.22
CA ARG A 391 -0.77 35.51 -4.74
C ARG A 391 -1.96 34.87 -4.03
N VAL A 392 -1.86 33.58 -3.71
CA VAL A 392 -2.86 32.86 -2.91
C VAL A 392 -2.85 33.38 -1.48
N LYS A 393 -1.67 33.49 -0.85
CA LYS A 393 -1.54 34.00 0.51
C LYS A 393 -2.16 35.38 0.69
N ARG A 394 -1.95 36.30 -0.26
CA ARG A 394 -2.52 37.66 -0.21
C ARG A 394 -4.04 37.68 -0.34
N LYS A 395 -4.61 36.81 -1.19
CA LYS A 395 -6.07 36.75 -1.42
C LYS A 395 -6.82 35.88 -0.41
N LYS A 396 -6.10 35.03 0.32
CA LYS A 396 -6.68 34.07 1.26
C LYS A 396 -7.61 34.76 2.26
N ASP A 397 -7.11 35.77 2.96
CA ASP A 397 -7.86 36.43 4.04
C ASP A 397 -9.13 37.14 3.52
N GLU A 398 -9.06 37.76 2.34
CA GLU A 398 -10.22 38.41 1.68
C GLU A 398 -11.31 37.39 1.30
N ILE A 399 -10.90 36.26 0.75
CA ILE A 399 -11.81 35.19 0.32
C ILE A 399 -12.41 34.45 1.52
N GLU A 400 -11.62 34.22 2.58
CA GLU A 400 -12.11 33.64 3.83
C GLU A 400 -13.14 34.57 4.51
N GLN A 401 -12.89 35.88 4.57
CA GLN A 401 -13.90 36.84 5.06
C GLN A 401 -15.18 36.86 4.21
N SER A 402 -15.06 36.71 2.89
CA SER A 402 -16.22 36.62 1.98
C SER A 402 -17.02 35.32 2.16
N LEU A 403 -16.35 34.23 2.57
CA LEU A 403 -17.00 32.97 2.97
C LEU A 403 -17.73 33.11 4.30
N ASP A 404 -17.06 33.67 5.31
CA ASP A 404 -17.59 33.82 6.67
C ASP A 404 -18.80 34.76 6.70
N SER A 405 -18.82 35.78 5.85
CA SER A 405 -19.95 36.69 5.66
C SER A 405 -21.07 36.13 4.78
N GLY A 406 -20.90 34.93 4.19
CA GLY A 406 -21.88 34.28 3.34
C GLY A 406 -22.05 34.91 1.95
N LEU A 407 -21.12 35.78 1.53
CA LEU A 407 -21.17 36.47 0.24
C LEU A 407 -20.74 35.56 -0.93
N VAL A 408 -19.91 34.55 -0.67
CA VAL A 408 -19.38 33.64 -1.68
C VAL A 408 -19.54 32.19 -1.21
N ALA A 409 -19.91 31.29 -2.13
CA ALA A 409 -19.98 29.86 -1.82
C ALA A 409 -18.57 29.21 -1.85
N PRO A 410 -18.29 28.17 -1.04
CA PRO A 410 -16.97 27.52 -0.99
C PRO A 410 -16.40 27.09 -2.34
N ARG A 411 -17.26 26.59 -3.25
CA ARG A 411 -16.85 26.21 -4.62
C ARG A 411 -16.32 27.39 -5.43
N VAL A 412 -16.94 28.56 -5.29
CA VAL A 412 -16.59 29.78 -6.02
C VAL A 412 -15.30 30.37 -5.45
N ALA A 413 -15.21 30.48 -4.12
CA ALA A 413 -14.02 30.91 -3.40
C ALA A 413 -12.77 30.10 -3.78
N ALA A 414 -12.87 28.77 -3.83
CA ALA A 414 -11.79 27.90 -4.25
C ALA A 414 -11.35 28.15 -5.72
N ALA A 415 -12.31 28.38 -6.62
CA ALA A 415 -12.02 28.70 -8.01
C ALA A 415 -11.32 30.08 -8.16
N GLU A 416 -11.68 31.07 -7.34
CA GLU A 416 -11.04 32.38 -7.32
C GLU A 416 -9.59 32.33 -6.81
N LEU A 417 -9.34 31.57 -5.74
CA LEU A 417 -7.98 31.28 -5.27
C LEU A 417 -7.16 30.61 -6.39
N TRP A 418 -7.69 29.58 -7.05
CA TRP A 418 -7.00 28.93 -8.16
C TRP A 418 -6.69 29.88 -9.33
N ARG A 419 -7.65 30.73 -9.73
CA ARG A 419 -7.46 31.71 -10.81
C ARG A 419 -6.34 32.71 -10.51
N SER A 420 -6.10 33.05 -9.24
CA SER A 420 -4.99 33.94 -8.86
C SER A 420 -3.61 33.36 -9.19
N ILE A 421 -3.48 32.04 -9.24
CA ILE A 421 -2.22 31.33 -9.53
C ILE A 421 -2.03 31.18 -11.04
N VAL A 422 -3.08 30.76 -11.75
CA VAL A 422 -3.03 30.46 -13.19
C VAL A 422 -3.04 31.75 -14.04
N GLY A 423 -3.46 32.87 -13.46
CA GLY A 423 -3.71 34.12 -14.18
C GLY A 423 -5.04 34.05 -14.95
N GLU A 424 -5.65 35.20 -15.24
CA GLU A 424 -6.85 35.28 -16.08
C GLU A 424 -6.52 34.96 -17.55
N ALA A 425 -6.30 33.69 -17.87
CA ALA A 425 -6.31 33.23 -19.26
C ALA A 425 -7.78 33.07 -19.73
N ASN A 426 -8.47 34.20 -19.98
CA ASN A 426 -9.65 34.37 -20.86
C ASN A 426 -10.53 35.54 -20.40
N LYS A 427 -10.10 36.78 -20.61
CA LYS A 427 -11.07 37.89 -20.80
C LYS A 427 -11.34 38.22 -22.27
N ASP A 428 -10.54 37.70 -23.21
CA ASP A 428 -10.64 38.08 -24.64
C ASP A 428 -11.34 37.04 -25.55
N LYS A 429 -12.12 36.10 -25.00
CA LYS A 429 -12.86 35.11 -25.82
C LYS A 429 -14.35 34.97 -25.50
N GLN A 430 -14.93 35.99 -24.89
CA GLN A 430 -16.39 36.16 -24.84
C GLN A 430 -16.75 37.59 -25.22
N LEU A 431 -16.77 37.85 -26.53
CA LEU A 431 -17.60 38.85 -27.19
C LEU A 431 -18.12 38.25 -28.49
#